data_AF-A0A2E4SMQ8-F1
#
_entry.id   AF-A0A2E4SMQ8-F1
#
_cell.length_a   1.000
_cell.length_b   1.000
_cell.length_c   1.000
_cell.angle_alpha   90.00
_cell.angle_beta   90.00
_cell.angle_gamma   90.00
#
_symmetry.space_group_name_H-M   'P 1'
#
loop_
_entity.id
_entity.type
_entity.pdbx_description
1 polymer ?
#
loop_
_entity_poly.entity_id
_entity_poly.type
_entity_poly.pdbx_seq_one_letter_code
_entity_poly.pdbx_strand_id
1 'polypeptide(L)'
;MAFDPTIKDGKKTEGLPLNKHNWATRLDSPPYEAFGVTCGITFTFGGLRIIPTGEVLDEDLEPIPGLFAAGELVGGVFYHNYPGGTGLMNGAVFGKIAGANAANSHKP
;
A
#
# COMPACT_ATOMS: atom_id res chain seq x y z
N MET A 1 -22.99 21.25 -6.63
CA MET A 1 -22.64 20.13 -5.72
C MET A 1 -21.19 20.27 -5.36
N ALA A 2 -20.86 20.18 -4.06
CA ALA A 2 -19.48 20.08 -3.62
C ALA A 2 -18.82 18.83 -4.21
N PHE A 3 -17.50 18.87 -4.41
CA PHE A 3 -16.74 17.71 -4.82
C PHE A 3 -16.77 16.65 -3.71
N ASP A 4 -17.18 15.43 -4.05
CA ASP A 4 -17.14 14.28 -3.16
C ASP A 4 -16.40 13.14 -3.87
N PRO A 5 -15.16 12.81 -3.47
CA PRO A 5 -14.37 11.77 -4.11
C PRO A 5 -14.87 10.35 -3.82
N THR A 6 -15.84 10.18 -2.92
CA THR A 6 -16.35 8.87 -2.50
C THR A 6 -17.55 8.40 -3.32
N ILE A 7 -18.20 9.31 -4.07
CA ILE A 7 -19.38 9.03 -4.87
C ILE A 7 -19.09 9.31 -6.34
N LYS A 8 -19.32 8.32 -7.20
CA LYS A 8 -19.23 8.48 -8.67
C LYS A 8 -20.25 9.51 -9.14
N ASP A 9 -19.78 10.67 -9.57
CA ASP A 9 -20.65 11.80 -9.94
C ASP A 9 -21.09 11.81 -11.42
N GLY A 10 -20.63 10.85 -12.21
CA GLY A 10 -20.96 10.73 -13.64
C GLY A 10 -20.41 11.83 -14.53
N LYS A 11 -19.69 12.84 -13.98
CA LYS A 11 -19.06 13.88 -14.79
C LYS A 11 -17.97 13.27 -15.64
N LYS A 12 -18.03 13.51 -16.95
CA LYS A 12 -17.13 12.91 -17.93
C LYS A 12 -16.79 13.90 -19.03
N THR A 13 -15.74 13.61 -19.78
CA THR A 13 -15.44 14.28 -21.04
C THR A 13 -15.91 13.43 -22.21
N GLU A 14 -16.21 14.05 -23.34
CA GLU A 14 -16.53 13.37 -24.60
C GLU A 14 -15.71 13.98 -25.74
N GLY A 15 -15.34 13.17 -26.73
CA GLY A 15 -14.58 13.62 -27.90
C GLY A 15 -13.06 13.81 -27.69
N LEU A 16 -12.50 13.48 -26.52
CA LEU A 16 -11.04 13.49 -26.32
C LEU A 16 -10.42 12.15 -26.75
N PRO A 17 -9.11 12.13 -27.12
CA PRO A 17 -8.38 10.89 -27.39
C PRO A 17 -8.45 9.89 -26.23
N LEU A 18 -8.49 10.40 -24.99
CA LEU A 18 -8.81 9.62 -23.80
C LEU A 18 -9.85 10.38 -22.97
N ASN A 19 -11.06 9.85 -22.91
CA ASN A 19 -12.12 10.44 -22.11
C ASN A 19 -11.92 10.17 -20.61
N LYS A 20 -12.05 11.22 -19.80
CA LYS A 20 -12.09 11.13 -18.34
C LYS A 20 -13.49 10.70 -17.90
N HIS A 21 -13.56 9.88 -16.85
CA HIS A 21 -14.83 9.38 -16.29
C HIS A 21 -14.87 9.60 -14.78
N ASN A 22 -15.99 10.13 -14.30
CA ASN A 22 -16.22 10.61 -12.94
C ASN A 22 -15.24 11.71 -12.53
N TRP A 23 -15.73 12.67 -11.74
CA TRP A 23 -14.95 13.75 -11.15
C TRP A 23 -14.18 14.60 -12.16
N ALA A 24 -14.57 14.57 -13.44
CA ALA A 24 -14.00 15.36 -14.52
C ALA A 24 -14.44 16.83 -14.39
N THR A 25 -14.04 17.46 -13.27
CA THR A 25 -14.38 18.82 -12.91
C THR A 25 -13.72 19.79 -13.89
N ARG A 26 -14.48 20.79 -14.32
CA ARG A 26 -13.98 21.85 -15.21
C ARG A 26 -13.05 22.77 -14.42
N LEU A 27 -11.95 23.18 -15.05
CA LEU A 27 -11.05 24.22 -14.54
C LEU A 27 -11.39 25.53 -15.25
N ASP A 28 -12.38 26.27 -14.75
CA ASP A 28 -12.94 27.46 -15.41
C ASP A 28 -12.52 28.79 -14.76
N SER A 29 -11.84 28.72 -13.62
CA SER A 29 -11.48 29.89 -12.81
C SER A 29 -9.96 29.94 -12.57
N PRO A 30 -9.25 31.01 -12.97
CA PRO A 30 -7.83 31.20 -12.68
C PRO A 30 -7.58 31.60 -11.21
N PRO A 31 -6.33 31.56 -10.73
CA PRO A 31 -5.09 31.14 -11.42
C PRO A 31 -4.98 29.62 -11.59
N TYR A 32 -4.34 29.20 -12.68
CA TYR A 32 -4.06 27.79 -12.93
C TYR A 32 -2.66 27.42 -12.44
N GLU A 33 -2.52 26.22 -11.88
CA GLU A 33 -1.26 25.66 -11.41
C GLU A 33 -0.89 24.41 -12.20
N ALA A 34 0.41 24.18 -12.39
CA ALA A 34 0.94 23.01 -13.05
C ALA A 34 2.19 22.52 -12.32
N PHE A 35 2.32 21.20 -12.20
CA PHE A 35 3.42 20.53 -11.52
C PHE A 35 4.06 19.52 -12.47
N GLY A 36 5.38 19.58 -12.62
CA GLY A 36 6.14 18.55 -13.32
C GLY A 36 6.14 17.28 -12.48
N VAL A 37 5.70 16.16 -13.06
CA VAL A 37 5.68 14.85 -12.40
C VAL A 37 6.44 13.83 -13.23
N THR A 38 7.08 12.89 -12.55
CA THR A 38 7.72 11.72 -13.16
C THR A 38 7.50 10.52 -12.26
N CYS A 39 7.62 9.32 -12.82
CA CYS A 39 7.54 8.09 -12.04
C CYS A 39 8.76 7.96 -11.12
N GLY A 40 8.52 7.53 -9.89
CA GLY A 40 9.54 7.12 -8.94
C GLY A 40 9.26 5.71 -8.43
N ILE A 41 10.28 5.06 -7.89
CA ILE A 41 10.09 3.80 -7.16
C ILE A 41 9.38 4.13 -5.84
N THR A 42 8.20 3.55 -5.62
CA THR A 42 7.43 3.79 -4.39
C THR A 42 7.89 2.85 -3.26
N PHE A 43 7.89 1.54 -3.49
CA PHE A 43 8.39 0.50 -2.57
C PHE A 43 8.50 -0.84 -3.30
N THR A 44 9.07 -1.85 -2.63
CA THR A 44 9.26 -3.21 -3.18
C THR A 44 8.20 -4.17 -2.66
N PHE A 45 7.73 -5.09 -3.53
CA PHE A 45 6.78 -6.13 -3.13
C PHE A 45 7.44 -7.39 -2.57
N GLY A 46 8.72 -7.58 -2.88
CA GLY A 46 9.54 -8.64 -2.29
C GLY A 46 9.97 -8.29 -0.87
N GLY A 47 10.52 -9.26 -0.17
CA GLY A 47 10.97 -9.11 1.21
C GLY A 47 11.17 -10.47 1.87
N LEU A 48 11.37 -10.44 3.19
CA LEU A 48 11.48 -11.62 4.03
C LEU A 48 10.18 -12.42 4.00
N ARG A 49 10.31 -13.75 3.93
CA ARG A 49 9.18 -14.66 4.10
C ARG A 49 8.90 -14.81 5.58
N ILE A 50 7.63 -14.65 5.95
CA ILE A 50 7.17 -14.85 7.33
C ILE A 50 6.03 -15.86 7.37
N ILE A 51 5.81 -16.46 8.53
CA ILE A 51 4.54 -17.13 8.86
C ILE A 51 3.53 -16.12 9.43
N PRO A 52 2.23 -16.47 9.54
CA PRO A 52 1.21 -15.52 9.98
C PRO A 52 1.43 -14.88 11.36
N THR A 53 2.27 -15.49 12.21
CA THR A 53 2.66 -14.99 13.53
C THR A 53 3.83 -14.00 13.50
N GLY A 54 4.45 -13.76 12.34
CA GLY A 54 5.46 -12.71 12.13
C GLY A 54 6.92 -13.19 12.14
N GLU A 55 7.17 -14.45 12.48
CA GLU A 55 8.51 -15.05 12.49
C GLU A 55 9.05 -15.14 11.07
N VAL A 56 10.32 -14.76 10.90
CA VAL A 56 11.04 -14.87 9.64
C VAL A 56 11.44 -16.32 9.42
N LEU A 57 11.27 -16.80 8.19
CA LEU A 57 11.73 -18.12 7.77
C LEU A 57 13.16 -18.06 7.22
N ASP A 58 13.95 -19.09 7.53
CA ASP A 58 15.24 -19.34 6.88
C ASP A 58 15.08 -19.97 5.48
N GLU A 59 16.20 -20.41 4.90
CA GLU A 59 16.22 -21.03 3.57
C GLU A 59 15.55 -22.41 3.53
N ASP A 60 15.45 -23.09 4.67
CA ASP A 60 14.79 -24.40 4.83
C ASP A 60 13.29 -24.25 5.20
N LEU A 61 12.80 -23.01 5.26
CA LEU A 61 11.43 -22.63 5.66
C LEU A 61 11.11 -22.87 7.13
N GLU A 62 12.14 -22.88 7.97
CA GLU A 62 11.99 -22.99 9.43
C GLU A 62 12.03 -21.60 10.09
N PRO A 63 11.20 -21.35 11.13
CA PRO A 63 11.23 -20.09 11.84
C PRO A 63 12.57 -19.85 12.53
N ILE A 64 13.17 -18.69 12.28
CA ILE A 64 14.39 -18.25 12.95
C ILE A 64 14.03 -17.79 14.37
N PRO A 65 14.53 -18.44 15.44
CA PRO A 65 14.15 -18.11 16.80
C PRO A 65 14.48 -16.65 17.17
N GLY A 66 13.46 -15.93 17.63
CA GLY A 66 13.60 -14.54 18.07
C GLY A 66 13.64 -13.50 16.95
N LEU A 67 13.52 -13.90 15.68
CA LEU A 67 13.51 -12.97 14.55
C LEU A 67 12.09 -12.82 13.96
N PHE A 68 11.59 -11.59 14.00
CA PHE A 68 10.27 -11.23 13.48
C PHE A 68 10.38 -10.08 12.49
N ALA A 69 9.47 -10.02 11.51
CA ALA A 69 9.41 -8.94 10.54
C ALA A 69 7.96 -8.49 10.27
N ALA A 70 7.81 -7.24 9.86
CA ALA A 70 6.53 -6.62 9.52
C ALA A 70 6.71 -5.50 8.49
N GLY A 71 5.60 -5.04 7.91
CA GLY A 71 5.60 -3.91 6.99
C GLY A 71 6.24 -4.23 5.64
N GLU A 72 6.88 -3.24 5.02
CA GLU A 72 7.48 -3.37 3.68
C GLU A 72 8.73 -4.27 3.63
N LEU A 73 9.26 -4.68 4.79
CA LEU A 73 10.31 -5.70 4.86
C LEU A 73 9.78 -7.10 4.54
N VAL A 74 8.47 -7.31 4.62
CA VAL A 74 7.81 -8.61 4.39
C VAL A 74 7.41 -8.75 2.92
N GLY A 75 7.80 -9.87 2.33
CA GLY A 75 7.43 -10.23 0.95
C GLY A 75 6.16 -11.06 0.87
N GLY A 76 5.59 -11.17 -0.34
CA GLY A 76 4.51 -12.11 -0.65
C GLY A 76 3.09 -11.60 -0.39
N VAL A 77 2.93 -10.36 0.07
CA VAL A 77 1.62 -9.70 0.24
C VAL A 77 1.10 -9.13 -1.09
N PHE A 78 2.01 -8.60 -1.92
CA PHE A 78 1.71 -8.05 -3.25
C PHE A 78 2.61 -8.73 -4.30
N TYR A 79 2.18 -8.76 -5.56
CA TYR A 79 2.95 -9.39 -6.64
C TYR A 79 2.90 -8.62 -7.96
N HIS A 80 1.70 -8.33 -8.47
CA HIS A 80 1.54 -7.60 -9.74
C HIS A 80 1.23 -6.12 -9.55
N ASN A 81 0.44 -5.80 -8.54
CA ASN A 81 0.08 -4.45 -8.17
C ASN A 81 -0.29 -4.43 -6.68
N TYR A 82 -0.43 -3.25 -6.11
CA TYR A 82 -0.96 -3.05 -4.77
C TYR A 82 -2.19 -2.13 -4.82
N PRO A 83 -3.24 -2.41 -4.05
CA PRO A 83 -4.32 -1.44 -3.88
C PRO A 83 -3.81 -0.23 -3.09
N GLY A 84 -4.08 0.99 -3.56
CA GLY A 84 -3.62 2.21 -2.89
C GLY A 84 -4.00 2.23 -1.40
N GLY A 85 -3.03 2.57 -0.54
CA GLY A 85 -3.21 2.65 0.92
C GLY A 85 -3.03 1.34 1.70
N THR A 86 -2.93 0.18 1.04
CA THR A 86 -2.78 -1.11 1.76
C THR A 86 -1.41 -1.29 2.40
N GLY A 87 -0.36 -0.57 1.96
CA GLY A 87 0.97 -0.63 2.59
C GLY A 87 0.95 -0.18 4.06
N LEU A 88 0.19 0.87 4.38
CA LEU A 88 0.01 1.34 5.75
C LEU A 88 -0.74 0.31 6.60
N MET A 89 -1.77 -0.33 6.03
CA MET A 89 -2.51 -1.39 6.71
C MET A 89 -1.64 -2.63 6.93
N ASN A 90 -0.79 -2.98 5.96
CA ASN A 90 0.19 -4.06 6.08
C ASN A 90 1.12 -3.80 7.28
N GLY A 91 1.69 -2.60 7.37
CA GLY A 91 2.52 -2.19 8.51
C GLY A 91 1.77 -2.26 9.85
N ALA A 92 0.55 -1.73 9.93
CA ALA A 92 -0.22 -1.71 11.16
C ALA A 92 -0.62 -3.11 11.66
N VAL A 93 -1.12 -3.97 10.76
CA VAL A 93 -1.61 -5.31 11.10
C VAL A 93 -0.47 -6.25 11.43
N PHE A 94 0.49 -6.42 10.52
CA PHE A 94 1.62 -7.32 10.76
C PHE A 94 2.56 -6.78 11.83
N GLY A 95 2.68 -5.45 11.97
CA GLY A 95 3.45 -4.84 13.06
C GLY A 95 2.87 -5.20 14.43
N LYS A 96 1.54 -5.15 14.58
CA LYS A 96 0.87 -5.58 15.81
C LYS A 96 1.12 -7.07 16.09
N ILE A 97 0.98 -7.93 15.08
CA ILE A 97 1.14 -9.38 15.23
C ILE A 97 2.58 -9.74 15.59
N ALA A 98 3.55 -9.30 14.78
CA ALA A 98 4.97 -9.54 14.99
C ALA A 98 5.44 -9.00 16.34
N GLY A 99 5.02 -7.78 16.72
CA GLY A 99 5.37 -7.18 18.01
C GLY A 99 4.82 -7.95 19.20
N ALA A 100 3.55 -8.40 19.14
CA ALA A 100 2.94 -9.18 20.22
C ALA A 100 3.62 -10.55 20.40
N ASN A 101 3.91 -11.24 19.29
CA ASN A 101 4.58 -12.55 19.34
C ASN A 101 6.05 -12.43 19.73
N ALA A 102 6.75 -11.39 19.26
CA ALA A 102 8.11 -11.10 19.72
C ALA A 102 8.15 -10.92 21.24
N ALA A 103 7.24 -10.13 21.81
CA ALA A 103 7.17 -9.92 23.26
C ALA A 103 6.87 -11.22 24.04
N ASN A 104 5.99 -12.09 23.52
CA ASN A 104 5.63 -13.36 24.17
C ASN A 104 6.68 -14.47 23.97
N SER A 105 7.50 -14.38 22.92
CA SER A 105 8.55 -15.37 22.61
C SER A 105 9.75 -15.29 23.56
N HIS A 106 9.94 -14.14 24.21
CA HIS A 106 10.98 -13.95 25.19
C HIS A 106 10.56 -14.56 26.52
N LYS A 107 11.13 -15.73 26.87
CA LYS A 107 11.10 -16.23 28.25
C LYS A 107 12.24 -15.57 29.03
N PRO A 108 12.01 -15.07 30.26
CA PRO A 108 13.07 -14.56 31.12
C PRO A 108 14.10 -15.63 31.49
#